data_AF-A0AAV8WL06-F1
#
_entry.id   AF-A0AAV8WL06-F1
#
_cell.length_a   1.000
_cell.length_b   1.000
_cell.length_c   1.000
_cell.angle_alpha   90.00
_cell.angle_beta   90.00
_cell.angle_gamma   90.00
#
_symmetry.space_group_name_H-M   'P 1'
#
loop_
_entity.id
_entity.type
_entity.pdbx_description
1 polymer ?
#
loop_
_entity_poly.entity_id
_entity_poly.type
_entity_poly.pdbx_seq_one_letter_code
_entity_poly.pdbx_strand_id
1 'polypeptide(L)'
;MNILENKELQYDSCQEKNFNPGLTSKEYKKLGIRYSILFFLLAHATLTSSYLPPTVTTLLVMFDDGNSKKQLPPKLPYYSWMPFNYDTPGSYLIALGYQAIPMFSYAYRACEDLENIHKYLTLAQVTATLFILCSCLYLVSTADKLSFYIWQCDWLTADNDFKKSMILTMARAKRPLYMTAGNFAPLTLPTFVSIIKGSYSFFAVIKNTSD
;
A
#
# COMPACT_ATOMS: atom_id res chain seq x y z
N MET A 1 3.83 -20.23 -3.37
CA MET A 1 2.46 -19.87 -3.86
C MET A 1 1.63 -21.07 -4.36
N ASN A 2 2.22 -22.26 -4.61
CA ASN A 2 1.52 -23.43 -5.16
C ASN A 2 0.68 -24.22 -4.13
N ILE A 3 0.77 -23.88 -2.85
CA ILE A 3 0.04 -24.57 -1.76
C ILE A 3 -1.48 -24.46 -1.91
N LEU A 4 -1.97 -23.29 -2.37
CA LEU A 4 -3.40 -23.07 -2.63
C LEU A 4 -3.89 -23.74 -3.92
N GLU A 5 -2.96 -24.15 -4.79
CA GLU A 5 -3.26 -24.91 -6.02
C GLU A 5 -3.11 -26.42 -5.83
N ASN A 6 -2.51 -26.86 -4.71
CA ASN A 6 -2.34 -28.27 -4.40
C ASN A 6 -3.67 -28.86 -3.93
N LYS A 7 -4.17 -29.87 -4.65
CA LYS A 7 -5.45 -30.54 -4.36
C LYS A 7 -5.46 -31.24 -3.00
N GLU A 8 -4.32 -31.71 -2.50
CA GLU A 8 -4.23 -32.39 -1.20
C GLU A 8 -4.41 -31.45 0.00
N LEU A 9 -4.19 -30.15 -0.20
CA LEU A 9 -4.31 -29.12 0.84
C LEU A 9 -5.64 -28.34 0.72
N GLN A 10 -6.56 -28.80 -0.15
CA GLN A 10 -7.90 -28.25 -0.24
C GLN A 10 -8.69 -28.65 1.01
N TYR A 11 -9.33 -27.66 1.64
CA TYR A 11 -10.19 -27.85 2.80
C TYR A 11 -11.52 -28.50 2.37
N ASP A 12 -11.46 -29.74 1.87
CA ASP A 12 -12.61 -30.50 1.37
C ASP A 12 -13.67 -30.78 2.46
N SER A 13 -13.35 -30.51 3.73
CA SER A 13 -14.26 -30.62 4.86
C SER A 13 -14.99 -29.31 5.25
N CYS A 14 -14.81 -28.21 4.51
CA CYS A 14 -15.51 -26.96 4.79
C CYS A 14 -16.98 -27.04 4.34
N GLN A 15 -17.94 -26.83 5.24
CA GLN A 15 -19.38 -26.96 4.96
C GLN A 15 -19.95 -25.87 4.01
N GLU A 16 -19.18 -24.83 3.68
CA GLU A 16 -19.55 -23.85 2.68
C GLU A 16 -19.26 -24.37 1.26
N LYS A 17 -20.30 -24.91 0.61
CA LYS A 17 -20.26 -25.52 -0.73
C LYS A 17 -19.68 -24.66 -1.88
N ASN A 18 -19.33 -23.39 -1.64
CA ASN A 18 -18.92 -22.44 -2.68
C ASN A 18 -17.50 -21.85 -2.51
N PHE A 19 -16.76 -22.19 -1.45
CA PHE A 19 -15.45 -21.59 -1.21
C PHE A 19 -14.32 -22.47 -1.81
N ASN A 20 -13.85 -22.12 -3.02
CA ASN A 20 -12.72 -22.79 -3.68
C ASN A 20 -11.48 -21.87 -3.72
N PRO A 21 -10.54 -22.01 -2.76
CA PRO A 21 -9.41 -21.07 -2.62
C PRO A 21 -8.47 -21.07 -3.83
N GLY A 22 -8.32 -22.21 -4.53
CA GLY A 22 -7.48 -22.30 -5.72
C GLY A 22 -8.06 -21.55 -6.91
N LEU A 23 -9.39 -21.61 -7.09
CA LEU A 23 -10.08 -20.87 -8.14
C LEU A 23 -10.06 -19.37 -7.86
N THR A 24 -10.34 -18.98 -6.61
CA THR A 24 -10.26 -17.59 -6.14
C THR A 24 -8.85 -17.01 -6.32
N SER A 25 -7.80 -17.76 -5.97
CA SER A 25 -6.41 -17.33 -6.16
C SER A 25 -6.08 -17.05 -7.64
N LYS A 26 -6.52 -17.93 -8.55
CA LYS A 26 -6.33 -17.76 -10.00
C LYS A 26 -7.08 -16.54 -10.53
N GLU A 27 -8.29 -16.29 -10.06
CA GLU A 27 -9.07 -15.11 -10.43
C GLU A 27 -8.38 -13.82 -9.99
N TYR A 28 -7.95 -13.71 -8.72
CA TYR A 28 -7.24 -12.53 -8.24
C TYR A 28 -5.89 -12.33 -8.92
N LYS A 29 -5.17 -13.40 -9.27
CA LYS A 29 -3.92 -13.29 -10.04
C LYS A 29 -4.18 -12.73 -11.44
N LYS A 30 -5.22 -13.21 -12.13
CA LYS A 30 -5.64 -12.69 -13.44
C LYS A 30 -6.11 -11.24 -13.35
N LEU A 31 -6.85 -10.90 -12.31
CA LEU A 31 -7.31 -9.54 -12.03
C LEU A 31 -6.13 -8.60 -11.77
N GLY A 32 -5.16 -9.03 -10.95
CA GLY A 32 -3.92 -8.30 -10.70
C GLY A 32 -3.15 -8.00 -11.98
N ILE A 33 -2.94 -9.01 -12.83
CA ILE A 33 -2.29 -8.83 -14.14
C ILE A 33 -3.04 -7.81 -15.01
N ARG A 34 -4.38 -7.87 -15.05
CA ARG A 34 -5.21 -6.91 -15.80
C ARG A 34 -5.01 -5.47 -15.32
N TYR A 35 -5.03 -5.24 -14.01
CA TYR A 35 -4.80 -3.92 -13.45
C TYR A 35 -3.36 -3.44 -13.64
N SER A 36 -2.36 -4.32 -13.51
CA SER A 36 -0.97 -3.98 -13.82
C SER A 36 -0.81 -3.56 -15.28
N ILE A 37 -1.41 -4.29 -16.23
CA ILE A 37 -1.39 -3.91 -17.65
C ILE A 37 -2.10 -2.57 -17.87
N LEU A 38 -3.28 -2.36 -17.28
CA LEU A 38 -4.01 -1.08 -17.38
C LEU A 38 -3.18 0.08 -16.83
N PHE A 39 -2.50 -0.12 -15.71
CA PHE A 39 -1.63 0.87 -15.09
C PHE A 39 -0.42 1.20 -15.98
N PHE A 40 0.26 0.18 -16.51
CA PHE A 40 1.37 0.40 -17.45
C PHE A 40 0.90 1.06 -18.76
N LEU A 41 -0.26 0.67 -19.27
CA LEU A 41 -0.87 1.33 -20.44
C LEU A 41 -1.19 2.80 -20.16
N LEU A 42 -1.74 3.13 -18.98
CA LEU A 42 -2.00 4.51 -18.60
C LEU A 42 -0.71 5.32 -18.44
N ALA A 43 0.32 4.73 -17.81
CA ALA A 43 1.63 5.35 -17.65
C ALA A 43 2.33 5.59 -19.01
N HIS A 44 2.15 4.69 -19.97
CA HIS A 44 2.65 4.87 -21.34
C HIS A 44 1.72 5.70 -22.22
N ALA A 45 0.43 5.89 -21.88
CA ALA A 45 -0.50 6.71 -22.64
C ALA A 45 -0.07 8.18 -22.66
N THR A 46 0.44 8.70 -21.55
CA THR A 46 0.95 10.08 -21.46
C THR A 46 2.20 10.28 -22.31
N LEU A 47 3.10 9.28 -22.32
CA LEU A 47 4.32 9.31 -23.13
C LEU A 47 4.01 9.14 -24.61
N THR A 48 3.22 8.13 -24.97
CA THR A 48 2.84 7.85 -26.36
C THR A 48 2.06 9.01 -26.97
N SER A 49 1.24 9.72 -26.18
CA SER A 49 0.52 10.92 -26.64
C SER A 49 1.46 12.04 -27.10
N SER A 50 2.65 12.20 -26.53
CA SER A 50 3.58 13.26 -26.93
C SER A 50 4.34 12.91 -28.23
N TYR A 51 4.59 11.63 -28.48
CA TYR A 51 5.26 11.14 -29.69
C TYR A 51 4.30 10.90 -30.87
N LEU A 52 2.99 10.80 -30.63
CA LEU A 52 1.98 10.50 -31.65
C LEU A 52 1.89 11.57 -32.76
N PRO A 53 1.79 12.88 -32.48
CA PRO A 53 1.69 13.89 -33.54
C PRO A 53 2.94 13.96 -34.46
N PRO A 54 4.18 13.96 -33.94
CA PRO A 54 5.40 13.92 -34.75
C PRO A 54 5.56 12.63 -35.58
N THR A 55 5.17 11.48 -35.04
CA THR A 55 5.23 10.20 -35.78
C THR A 55 4.20 10.13 -36.89
N VAL A 56 2.96 10.58 -36.64
CA VAL A 56 1.91 10.63 -37.67
C VAL A 56 2.29 11.61 -38.77
N THR A 57 2.79 12.80 -38.43
CA THR A 57 3.22 13.78 -39.45
C THR A 57 4.37 13.27 -40.31
N THR A 58 5.37 12.61 -39.72
CA THR A 58 6.47 12.02 -40.49
C THR A 58 6.03 10.86 -41.38
N LEU A 59 5.16 9.98 -40.90
CA LEU A 59 4.58 8.92 -41.71
C LEU A 59 3.75 9.47 -42.88
N LEU A 60 2.94 10.51 -42.63
CA LEU A 60 2.16 11.16 -43.67
C LEU A 60 3.04 11.79 -44.75
N VAL A 61 4.21 12.34 -44.40
CA VAL A 61 5.17 12.86 -45.38
C VAL A 61 5.89 11.74 -46.12
N MET A 62 6.18 10.62 -45.45
CA MET A 62 6.85 9.46 -46.05
C MET A 62 6.00 8.76 -47.12
N PHE A 63 4.68 8.74 -46.95
CA PHE A 63 3.72 8.11 -47.87
C PHE A 63 2.98 9.11 -48.78
N ASP A 64 3.39 10.38 -48.80
CA ASP A 64 2.79 11.38 -49.72
C ASP A 64 3.37 11.18 -51.13
N ASP A 65 2.49 11.02 -52.13
CA ASP A 65 2.86 10.87 -53.55
C ASP A 65 3.37 12.17 -54.20
N GLY A 66 3.92 13.11 -53.41
CA GLY A 66 4.53 14.36 -53.87
C GLY A 66 3.55 15.49 -54.23
N ASN A 67 2.26 15.35 -53.93
CA ASN A 67 1.22 16.33 -54.29
C ASN A 67 0.90 17.33 -53.15
N SER A 68 1.38 17.10 -51.92
CA SER A 68 1.13 17.96 -50.75
C SER A 68 2.39 18.72 -50.29
N LYS A 69 2.30 20.03 -50.04
CA LYS A 69 3.38 20.84 -49.40
C LYS A 69 3.54 20.56 -47.89
N LYS A 70 3.52 19.29 -47.45
CA LYS A 70 3.71 18.95 -46.03
C LYS A 70 5.20 18.91 -45.72
N GLN A 71 5.66 19.83 -44.88
CA GLN A 71 7.05 19.88 -44.42
C GLN A 71 7.20 19.19 -43.06
N LEU A 72 8.37 18.59 -42.82
CA LEU A 72 8.68 18.05 -41.50
C LEU A 72 8.69 19.17 -40.45
N PRO A 73 8.25 18.89 -39.22
CA PRO A 73 8.37 19.83 -38.13
C PRO A 73 9.85 20.19 -37.89
N PRO A 74 10.20 21.48 -37.79
CA PRO A 74 11.59 21.93 -37.72
C PRO A 74 12.27 21.63 -36.38
N LYS A 75 11.51 21.14 -35.38
CA LYS A 75 11.99 20.85 -34.03
C LYS A 75 11.48 19.49 -33.58
N LEU A 76 12.30 18.81 -32.78
CA LEU A 76 11.89 17.57 -32.11
C LEU A 76 11.04 17.84 -30.87
N PRO A 77 10.28 16.83 -30.40
CA PRO A 77 9.38 16.97 -29.25
C PRO A 77 10.13 17.31 -27.96
N TYR A 78 11.34 16.77 -27.80
CA TYR A 78 12.22 17.05 -26.68
C TYR A 78 13.50 17.72 -27.17
N TYR A 79 13.92 18.78 -26.48
CA TYR A 79 15.20 19.44 -26.74
C TYR A 79 16.35 18.57 -26.23
N SER A 80 16.95 17.81 -27.14
CA SER A 80 18.15 17.01 -26.89
C SER A 80 19.10 17.17 -28.07
N TRP A 81 20.40 17.04 -27.83
CA TRP A 81 21.39 17.07 -28.90
C TRP A 81 21.45 15.70 -29.58
N MET A 82 21.43 15.68 -30.92
CA MET A 82 21.56 14.46 -31.71
C MET A 82 22.92 14.42 -32.40
N PRO A 83 23.55 13.25 -32.50
CA PRO A 83 24.82 13.09 -33.22
C PRO A 83 24.66 13.07 -34.75
N PHE A 84 23.45 13.23 -35.29
CA PHE A 84 23.15 13.17 -36.73
C PHE A 84 22.05 14.16 -37.13
N ASN A 85 22.01 14.52 -38.42
CA ASN A 85 21.00 15.42 -38.99
C ASN A 85 19.67 14.68 -39.25
N TYR A 86 18.54 15.34 -38.99
CA TYR A 86 17.20 14.75 -39.03
C TYR A 86 16.29 15.35 -40.11
N ASP A 87 16.87 15.83 -41.22
CA ASP A 87 16.14 16.50 -42.31
C ASP A 87 15.33 15.54 -43.20
N THR A 88 15.65 14.24 -43.18
CA THR A 88 14.93 13.20 -43.94
C THR A 88 13.90 12.49 -43.06
N PRO A 89 12.77 12.00 -43.61
CA PRO A 89 11.74 11.33 -42.81
C PRO A 89 12.26 10.10 -42.07
N GLY A 90 13.16 9.32 -42.70
CA GLY A 90 13.78 8.16 -42.06
C GLY A 90 14.70 8.54 -40.89
N SER A 91 15.55 9.57 -41.05
CA SER A 91 16.44 10.01 -39.96
C SER A 91 15.67 10.67 -38.81
N TYR A 92 14.55 11.35 -39.09
CA TYR A 92 13.67 11.90 -38.07
C TYR A 92 12.99 10.81 -37.22
N LEU A 93 12.53 9.71 -37.83
CA LEU A 93 11.97 8.57 -37.09
C LEU A 93 13.01 7.90 -36.17
N ILE A 94 14.26 7.78 -36.63
CA ILE A 94 15.36 7.26 -35.81
C ILE A 94 15.63 8.20 -34.61
N ALA A 95 15.62 9.52 -34.83
CA ALA A 95 15.77 10.49 -33.75
C ALA A 95 14.63 10.43 -32.72
N LEU A 96 13.39 10.26 -33.16
CA LEU A 96 12.23 10.04 -32.27
C LEU A 96 12.39 8.76 -31.44
N GLY A 97 12.78 7.65 -32.07
CA GLY A 97 13.02 6.38 -31.40
C GLY A 97 14.14 6.47 -30.35
N TYR A 98 15.22 7.17 -30.67
CA TYR A 98 16.34 7.41 -29.74
C TYR A 98 15.90 8.20 -28.51
N GLN A 99 15.04 9.22 -28.66
CA GLN A 99 14.50 10.00 -27.54
C GLN A 99 13.48 9.23 -26.69
N ALA A 100 12.77 8.26 -27.26
CA ALA A 100 11.75 7.51 -26.54
C ALA A 100 12.34 6.59 -25.46
N ILE A 101 13.49 5.96 -25.73
CA ILE A 101 14.15 5.01 -24.82
C ILE A 101 14.43 5.60 -23.41
N PRO A 102 15.14 6.74 -23.27
CA PRO A 102 15.41 7.33 -21.96
C PRO A 102 14.12 7.81 -21.26
N MET A 103 13.12 8.24 -22.01
CA MET A 103 11.84 8.68 -21.46
C MET A 103 11.02 7.52 -20.88
N PHE A 104 11.01 6.36 -21.54
CA PHE A 104 10.43 5.14 -20.97
C PHE A 104 11.20 4.70 -19.71
N SER A 105 12.54 4.68 -19.77
CA SER A 105 13.40 4.32 -18.63
C SER A 105 13.15 5.23 -17.41
N TYR A 106 13.01 6.54 -17.63
CA TYR A 106 12.67 7.51 -16.59
C TYR A 106 11.28 7.24 -15.98
N ALA A 107 10.28 6.95 -16.81
CA ALA A 107 8.92 6.65 -16.33
C ALA A 107 8.88 5.38 -15.45
N TYR A 108 9.62 4.33 -15.82
CA TYR A 108 9.71 3.11 -15.01
C TYR A 108 10.40 3.39 -13.66
N ARG A 109 11.51 4.12 -13.66
CA ARG A 109 12.21 4.50 -12.42
C ARG A 109 11.32 5.34 -11.50
N ALA A 110 10.64 6.34 -12.05
CA ALA A 110 9.72 7.18 -11.29
C ALA A 110 8.57 6.36 -10.66
N CYS A 111 8.07 5.35 -11.38
CA CYS A 111 7.06 4.44 -10.85
C CYS A 111 7.60 3.59 -9.69
N GLU A 112 8.80 3.03 -9.83
CA GLU A 112 9.45 2.24 -8.78
C GLU A 112 9.71 3.08 -7.52
N ASP A 113 10.18 4.31 -7.69
CA ASP A 113 10.39 5.26 -6.59
C ASP A 113 9.08 5.60 -5.88
N LEU A 114 7.99 5.85 -6.62
CA LEU A 114 6.67 6.10 -6.05
C LEU A 114 6.14 4.88 -5.27
N GLU A 115 6.32 3.69 -5.82
CA GLU A 115 5.91 2.44 -5.15
C GLU A 115 6.67 2.27 -3.84
N ASN A 116 7.99 2.50 -3.85
CA ASN A 116 8.84 2.42 -2.66
C ASN A 116 8.41 3.45 -1.60
N ILE A 117 8.20 4.70 -1.99
CA ILE A 117 7.72 5.75 -1.08
C ILE A 117 6.40 5.37 -0.43
N HIS A 118 5.43 4.88 -1.22
CA HIS A 118 4.13 4.47 -0.70
C HIS A 118 4.22 3.27 0.25
N LYS A 119 5.07 2.28 -0.06
CA LYS A 119 5.34 1.13 0.83
C LYS A 119 5.86 1.58 2.19
N TYR A 120 6.87 2.45 2.23
CA TYR A 120 7.43 2.92 3.50
C TYR A 120 6.42 3.79 4.28
N LEU A 121 5.66 4.64 3.59
CA LEU A 121 4.65 5.49 4.21
C LEU A 121 3.54 4.66 4.89
N THR A 122 3.00 3.67 4.18
CA THR A 122 1.95 2.79 4.72
C THR A 122 2.45 1.94 5.88
N LEU A 123 3.68 1.42 5.80
CA LEU A 123 4.31 0.69 6.91
C LEU A 123 4.52 1.59 8.15
N ALA A 124 4.98 2.82 7.96
CA ALA A 124 5.14 3.79 9.04
C ALA A 124 3.79 4.14 9.69
N GLN A 125 2.74 4.31 8.90
CA GLN A 125 1.39 4.60 9.41
C GLN A 125 0.83 3.44 10.25
N VAL A 126 0.98 2.20 9.80
CA VAL A 126 0.51 1.02 10.53
C VAL A 126 1.29 0.83 11.83
N THR A 127 2.61 1.04 11.82
CA THR A 127 3.42 0.94 13.04
C THR A 127 3.07 2.04 14.05
N ALA A 128 2.85 3.28 13.59
CA ALA A 128 2.41 4.38 14.44
C ALA A 128 1.05 4.10 15.09
N THR A 129 0.06 3.62 14.33
CA THR A 129 -1.27 3.30 14.87
C THR A 129 -1.23 2.13 15.86
N LEU A 130 -0.42 1.10 15.61
CA LEU A 130 -0.19 0.02 16.57
C LEU A 130 0.44 0.52 17.88
N PHE A 131 1.40 1.46 17.79
CA PHE A 131 2.04 2.04 18.96
C PHE A 131 1.05 2.86 19.81
N ILE A 132 0.20 3.66 19.15
CA ILE A 132 -0.86 4.43 19.81
C ILE A 132 -1.83 3.49 20.52
N LEU A 133 -2.33 2.46 19.83
CA LEU A 133 -3.24 1.47 20.43
C LEU A 133 -2.63 0.75 21.63
N CYS A 134 -1.37 0.31 21.51
CA CYS A 134 -0.64 -0.34 22.60
C CYS A 134 -0.53 0.57 23.83
N SER A 135 -0.18 1.85 23.62
CA SER A 135 -0.05 2.85 24.68
C SER A 135 -1.40 3.11 25.38
N CYS A 136 -2.48 3.23 24.61
CA CYS A 136 -3.83 3.37 25.15
C CYS A 136 -4.25 2.15 26.00
N LEU A 137 -4.01 0.94 25.49
CA LEU A 137 -4.33 -0.30 26.22
C LEU A 137 -3.50 -0.45 27.50
N TYR A 138 -2.23 -0.04 27.47
CA TYR A 138 -1.38 -0.01 28.64
C TYR A 138 -1.93 0.95 29.70
N LEU A 139 -2.31 2.16 29.31
CA LEU A 139 -2.88 3.17 30.22
C LEU A 139 -4.17 2.66 30.87
N VAL A 140 -5.06 2.06 30.08
CA VAL A 140 -6.27 1.42 30.60
C VAL A 140 -5.95 0.31 31.61
N SER A 141 -4.96 -0.53 31.33
CA SER A 141 -4.54 -1.58 32.27
C SER A 141 -3.95 -1.03 33.57
N THR A 142 -3.29 0.14 33.53
CA THR A 142 -2.82 0.81 34.75
C THR A 142 -3.93 1.48 35.55
N ALA A 143 -5.02 1.90 34.89
CA ALA A 143 -6.15 2.54 35.55
C ALA A 143 -6.84 1.61 36.56
N ASP A 144 -6.86 0.29 36.31
CA ASP A 144 -7.39 -0.69 37.28
C ASP A 144 -6.60 -0.69 38.61
N LYS A 145 -5.30 -0.36 38.56
CA LYS A 145 -4.43 -0.26 39.73
C LYS A 145 -4.51 1.10 40.43
N LEU A 146 -5.21 2.08 39.86
CA LEU A 146 -5.34 3.44 40.42
C LEU A 146 -5.85 3.43 41.86
N SER A 147 -6.88 2.62 42.15
CA SER A 147 -7.44 2.52 43.50
C SER A 147 -6.41 2.08 44.54
N PHE A 148 -5.48 1.20 44.16
CA PHE A 148 -4.41 0.73 45.03
C PHE A 148 -3.36 1.82 45.28
N TYR A 149 -3.00 2.59 44.25
CA TYR A 149 -2.07 3.71 44.39
C TYR A 149 -2.64 4.85 45.24
N ILE A 150 -3.93 5.16 45.08
CA ILE A 150 -4.61 6.15 45.94
C ILE A 150 -4.62 5.66 47.39
N TRP A 151 -4.77 4.35 47.63
CA TRP A 151 -4.77 3.80 48.99
C TRP A 151 -3.41 3.89 49.68
N GLN A 152 -2.30 3.85 48.92
CA GLN A 152 -0.95 3.98 49.45
C GLN A 152 -0.53 5.41 49.81
N CYS A 153 -1.33 6.44 49.52
CA CYS A 153 -0.99 7.80 49.93
C CYS A 153 -1.08 7.98 51.46
N ASP A 154 -0.44 9.01 52.02
CA ASP A 154 -0.55 9.32 53.46
C ASP A 154 -1.92 9.97 53.78
N TRP A 155 -2.99 9.19 53.63
CA TRP A 155 -4.36 9.66 53.84
C TRP A 155 -4.74 9.76 55.31
N LEU A 156 -3.95 9.17 56.23
CA LEU A 156 -4.23 9.17 57.66
C LEU A 156 -4.13 10.58 58.24
N THR A 157 -3.09 11.32 57.85
CA THR A 157 -2.81 12.70 58.26
C THR A 157 -3.66 13.74 57.53
N ALA A 158 -4.35 13.34 56.46
CA ALA A 158 -5.16 14.24 55.63
C ALA A 158 -6.52 14.63 56.25
N ASP A 159 -7.09 15.71 55.72
CA ASP A 159 -8.36 16.29 56.18
C ASP A 159 -9.57 15.38 55.87
N ASN A 160 -10.67 15.57 56.60
CA ASN A 160 -11.88 14.75 56.44
C ASN A 160 -12.53 14.92 55.06
N ASP A 161 -12.45 16.11 54.47
CA ASP A 161 -12.97 16.34 53.12
C ASP A 161 -12.13 15.62 52.06
N PHE A 162 -10.81 15.57 52.25
CA PHE A 162 -9.92 14.77 51.40
C PHE A 162 -10.26 13.27 51.48
N LYS A 163 -10.42 12.73 52.71
CA LYS A 163 -10.79 11.33 52.94
C LYS A 163 -12.10 10.94 52.24
N LYS A 164 -13.13 11.79 52.30
CA LYS A 164 -14.40 11.57 51.59
C LYS A 164 -14.20 11.55 50.06
N SER A 165 -13.44 12.50 49.52
CA SER A 165 -13.17 12.59 48.08
C SER A 165 -12.37 11.40 47.55
N MET A 166 -11.43 10.90 48.36
CA MET A 166 -10.61 9.73 48.08
C MET A 166 -11.47 8.46 47.95
N ILE A 167 -12.37 8.21 48.92
CA ILE A 167 -13.29 7.06 48.91
C ILE A 167 -14.20 7.11 47.67
N LEU A 168 -14.75 8.28 47.34
CA LEU A 168 -15.56 8.49 46.13
C LEU A 168 -14.76 8.18 44.86
N THR A 169 -13.51 8.63 44.79
CA THR A 169 -12.63 8.41 43.63
C THR A 169 -12.29 6.92 43.48
N MET A 170 -11.98 6.22 44.56
CA MET A 170 -11.76 4.76 44.54
C MET A 170 -13.03 3.99 44.13
N ALA A 171 -14.19 4.37 44.67
CA ALA A 171 -15.46 3.75 44.32
C ALA A 171 -15.77 3.88 42.82
N ARG A 172 -15.46 5.05 42.23
CA ARG A 172 -15.58 5.28 40.78
C ARG A 172 -14.54 4.50 39.98
N ALA A 173 -13.31 4.41 40.46
CA ALA A 173 -12.22 3.70 39.81
C ALA A 173 -12.39 2.17 39.81
N LYS A 174 -13.25 1.61 40.67
CA LYS A 174 -13.64 0.19 40.64
C LYS A 174 -14.50 -0.20 39.43
N ARG A 175 -15.05 0.76 38.67
CA ARG A 175 -15.76 0.45 37.43
C ARG A 175 -14.72 0.18 36.33
N PRO A 176 -14.63 -1.06 35.81
CA PRO A 176 -13.55 -1.40 34.89
C PRO A 176 -13.71 -0.63 33.57
N LEU A 177 -12.61 -0.06 33.10
CA LEU A 177 -12.51 0.59 31.78
C LEU A 177 -12.19 -0.48 30.75
N TYR A 178 -13.20 -1.03 30.10
CA TYR A 178 -13.00 -1.96 28.98
C TYR A 178 -13.34 -1.27 27.66
N MET A 179 -12.39 -1.28 26.73
CA MET A 179 -12.69 -0.99 25.33
C MET A 179 -13.21 -2.27 24.68
N THR A 180 -14.30 -2.21 23.94
CA THR A 180 -14.87 -3.37 23.23
C THR A 180 -14.75 -3.15 21.72
N ALA A 181 -14.18 -4.12 21.00
CA ALA A 181 -14.12 -4.11 19.55
C ALA A 181 -15.49 -4.51 18.99
N GLY A 182 -16.28 -3.55 18.52
CA GLY A 182 -17.56 -3.80 17.85
C GLY A 182 -18.55 -4.66 18.66
N ASN A 183 -18.47 -4.65 19.99
CA ASN A 183 -19.25 -5.50 20.90
C ASN A 183 -18.97 -7.02 20.81
N PHE A 184 -17.97 -7.46 20.03
CA PHE A 184 -17.62 -8.87 19.87
C PHE A 184 -16.64 -9.35 20.95
N ALA A 185 -15.63 -8.54 21.28
CA ALA A 185 -14.59 -8.91 22.22
C ALA A 185 -14.01 -7.70 22.97
N PRO A 186 -13.61 -7.85 24.25
CA PRO A 186 -12.88 -6.82 24.97
C PRO A 186 -11.45 -6.68 24.43
N LEU A 187 -11.09 -5.45 24.05
CA LEU A 187 -9.74 -5.01 23.73
C LEU A 187 -8.97 -4.82 25.04
N THR A 188 -8.14 -5.80 25.36
CA THR A 188 -7.24 -5.79 26.51
C THR A 188 -5.81 -6.05 26.03
N LEU A 189 -4.81 -5.70 26.84
CA LEU A 189 -3.42 -5.98 26.51
C LEU A 189 -3.14 -7.45 26.12
N PRO A 190 -3.67 -8.49 26.81
CA PRO A 190 -3.47 -9.88 26.40
C PRO A 190 -4.14 -10.23 25.06
N THR A 191 -5.32 -9.69 24.76
CA THR A 191 -5.96 -9.94 23.46
C THR A 191 -5.16 -9.29 22.32
N PHE A 192 -4.64 -8.07 22.53
CA PHE A 192 -3.74 -7.42 21.58
C PHE A 192 -2.45 -8.24 21.31
N VAL A 193 -1.80 -8.74 22.36
CA VAL A 193 -0.60 -9.60 22.22
C VAL A 193 -0.94 -10.90 21.49
N SER A 194 -2.10 -11.51 21.76
CA SER A 194 -2.56 -12.70 21.06
C SER A 194 -2.75 -12.45 19.56
N ILE A 195 -3.34 -11.31 19.19
CA ILE A 195 -3.50 -10.90 17.78
C ILE A 195 -2.14 -10.74 17.10
N ILE A 196 -1.19 -10.04 17.72
CA ILE A 196 0.17 -9.87 17.15
C ILE A 196 0.87 -11.22 16.96
N LYS A 197 0.78 -12.11 17.96
CA LYS A 197 1.36 -13.47 17.86
C LYS A 197 0.73 -14.27 16.73
N GLY A 198 -0.59 -14.20 16.59
CA GLY A 198 -1.32 -14.82 15.47
C GLY A 198 -0.83 -14.30 14.13
N SER A 199 -0.78 -12.97 13.95
CA SER A 199 -0.30 -12.32 12.74
C SER A 199 1.15 -12.72 12.38
N TYR A 200 2.04 -12.77 13.37
CA TYR A 200 3.43 -13.22 13.15
C TYR A 200 3.50 -14.71 12.79
N SER A 201 2.67 -15.56 13.42
CA SER A 201 2.58 -16.98 13.07
C SER A 201 2.13 -17.17 11.62
N PHE A 202 1.10 -16.44 11.18
CA PHE A 202 0.68 -16.46 9.77
C PHE A 202 1.78 -15.98 8.83
N PHE A 203 2.47 -14.89 9.19
CA PHE A 203 3.59 -14.38 8.42
C PHE A 203 4.73 -15.41 8.31
N ALA A 204 5.09 -16.06 9.42
CA ALA A 204 6.14 -17.07 9.45
C ALA A 204 5.80 -18.29 8.57
N VAL A 205 4.54 -18.75 8.60
CA VAL A 205 4.07 -19.82 7.71
C VAL A 205 4.19 -19.39 6.25
N ILE A 206 3.70 -18.20 5.90
CA ILE A 206 3.78 -17.71 4.51
C ILE A 206 5.23 -17.61 4.06
N LYS A 207 6.12 -17.05 4.88
CA LYS A 207 7.55 -16.92 4.57
C LYS A 207 8.23 -18.27 4.35
N ASN A 208 8.00 -19.24 5.23
CA ASN A 208 8.57 -20.58 5.11
C ASN A 208 8.04 -21.36 3.89
N THR A 209 6.93 -20.92 3.30
CA THR A 209 6.34 -21.54 2.10
C THR A 209 6.65 -20.82 0.79
N SER A 210 7.26 -19.64 0.87
CA SER A 210 7.74 -18.88 -0.28
C SER A 210 9.19 -19.18 -0.63
N ASP A 211 9.96 -19.70 0.33
CA ASP A 211 11.24 -20.37 0.11
C ASP A 211 11.02 -21.80 -0.43
#